data_AF-A0A6G0XZ04-F1
#
_entry.id   AF-A0A6G0XZ04-F1
#
_cell.length_a   1.000
_cell.length_b   1.000
_cell.length_c   1.000
_cell.angle_alpha   90.00
_cell.angle_beta   90.00
_cell.angle_gamma   90.00
#
_symmetry.space_group_name_H-M   'P 1'
#
loop_
_entity.id
_entity.type
_entity.pdbx_description
1 polymer ?
#
loop_
_entity_poly.entity_id
_entity_poly.type
_entity_poly.pdbx_seq_one_letter_code
_entity_poly.pdbx_strand_id
1 'polypeptide(L)'
;MTSLSNEIATCCKTLCAQEAWVFGKKHALKAVEGLFRETTRDSKDAVSVDVLLPLAAPMAEHLLPSGHTDTIKTTCALLVVFVKTLGVAFCPFADQVVVPLLNVGRKMRRRTTEERLANPSLPQSKLVDQMLWESAETCLDVMSSKSRYNLVPMLDHYDECRSVSVQCLVLKQVGIVLGSWTKPELEP
;
A
#
# COMPACT_ATOMS: atom_id res chain seq x y z
N MET A 1 18.87 -9.58 15.77
CA MET A 1 18.26 -9.45 14.42
C MET A 1 17.87 -10.78 13.76
N THR A 2 18.48 -11.93 14.11
CA THR A 2 18.15 -13.24 13.49
C THR A 2 16.74 -13.76 13.80
N SER A 3 16.17 -13.46 14.98
CA SER A 3 14.77 -13.87 15.32
C SER A 3 13.73 -13.20 14.42
N LEU A 4 13.78 -11.86 14.32
CA LEU A 4 12.82 -11.09 13.51
C LEU A 4 12.86 -11.48 12.03
N SER A 5 14.06 -11.63 11.45
CA SER A 5 14.19 -12.01 10.04
C SER A 5 13.57 -13.40 9.75
N ASN A 6 13.75 -14.36 10.67
CA ASN A 6 13.17 -15.69 10.54
C ASN A 6 11.63 -15.69 10.68
N GLU A 7 11.11 -14.85 11.58
CA GLU A 7 9.67 -14.72 11.79
C GLU A 7 8.98 -14.00 10.63
N ILE A 8 9.61 -12.95 10.09
CA ILE A 8 9.17 -12.28 8.86
C ILE A 8 9.19 -13.26 7.68
N ALA A 9 10.26 -14.06 7.53
CA ALA A 9 10.33 -15.08 6.48
C ALA A 9 9.20 -16.13 6.60
N THR A 10 8.83 -16.50 7.84
CA THR A 10 7.71 -17.41 8.10
C THR A 10 6.36 -16.77 7.72
N CYS A 11 6.18 -15.48 8.04
CA CYS A 11 5.03 -14.71 7.59
C CYS A 11 4.97 -14.62 6.07
N CYS A 12 6.09 -14.35 5.38
CA CYS A 12 6.16 -14.32 3.91
C CYS A 12 5.65 -15.62 3.29
N LYS A 13 6.09 -16.78 3.78
CA LYS A 13 5.60 -18.09 3.29
C LYS A 13 4.08 -18.20 3.39
N THR A 14 3.50 -17.71 4.49
CA THR A 14 2.05 -17.70 4.71
C THR A 14 1.33 -16.72 3.76
N LEU A 15 1.92 -15.57 3.49
CA LEU A 15 1.35 -14.56 2.58
C LEU A 15 1.36 -15.03 1.12
N CYS A 16 2.39 -15.79 0.72
CA CYS A 16 2.51 -16.40 -0.61
C CYS A 16 1.61 -17.62 -0.82
N ALA A 17 1.17 -18.29 0.25
CA ALA A 17 0.32 -19.47 0.12
C ALA A 17 -1.03 -19.14 -0.55
N GLN A 18 -1.46 -19.97 -1.50
CA GLN A 18 -2.69 -19.75 -2.28
C GLN A 18 -3.98 -20.10 -1.52
N GLU A 19 -3.91 -20.93 -0.49
CA GLU A 19 -5.11 -21.57 0.10
C GLU A 19 -5.65 -20.89 1.37
N ALA A 20 -4.91 -19.94 1.97
CA ALA A 20 -5.20 -19.43 3.32
C ALA A 20 -5.65 -17.95 3.38
N TRP A 21 -6.49 -17.51 2.43
CA TRP A 21 -6.72 -16.08 2.15
C TRP A 21 -7.28 -15.23 3.31
N VAL A 22 -8.30 -15.69 4.02
CA VAL A 22 -9.01 -14.80 4.96
C VAL A 22 -8.44 -14.89 6.38
N PHE A 23 -8.18 -16.11 6.87
CA PHE A 23 -7.69 -16.30 8.24
C PHE A 23 -6.16 -16.24 8.31
N GLY A 24 -5.47 -16.98 7.46
CA GLY A 24 -4.00 -17.09 7.50
C GLY A 24 -3.30 -15.79 7.16
N LYS A 25 -3.64 -15.14 6.03
CA LYS A 25 -2.95 -13.92 5.58
C LYS A 25 -3.21 -12.71 6.49
N LYS A 26 -4.44 -12.52 6.98
CA LYS A 26 -4.78 -11.45 7.93
C LYS A 26 -4.05 -11.63 9.27
N HIS A 27 -3.98 -12.87 9.78
CA HIS A 27 -3.24 -13.16 10.99
C HIS A 27 -1.73 -12.95 10.80
N ALA A 28 -1.18 -13.38 9.66
CA ALA A 28 0.22 -13.14 9.31
C ALA A 28 0.53 -11.63 9.24
N LEU A 29 -0.33 -10.81 8.62
CA LEU A 29 -0.16 -9.36 8.60
C LEU A 29 -0.16 -8.74 10.00
N LYS A 30 -1.06 -9.18 10.88
CA LYS A 30 -1.10 -8.70 12.27
C LYS A 30 0.11 -9.17 13.08
N ALA A 31 0.62 -10.38 12.83
CA ALA A 31 1.84 -10.87 13.44
C ALA A 31 3.04 -10.00 13.01
N VAL A 32 3.17 -9.73 11.70
CA VAL A 32 4.19 -8.80 11.18
C VAL A 32 4.08 -7.43 11.84
N GLU A 33 2.87 -6.87 11.98
CA GLU A 33 2.66 -5.58 12.65
C GLU A 33 3.13 -5.63 14.12
N GLY A 34 2.73 -6.68 14.86
CA GLY A 34 3.12 -6.87 16.25
C GLY A 34 4.63 -6.95 16.43
N LEU A 35 5.30 -7.79 15.63
CA LEU A 35 6.74 -7.96 15.65
C LEU A 35 7.49 -6.68 15.30
N PHE A 36 7.02 -5.95 14.29
CA PHE A 36 7.60 -4.67 13.92
C PHE A 36 7.48 -3.66 15.06
N ARG A 37 6.29 -3.51 15.66
CA ARG A 37 6.06 -2.58 16.77
C ARG A 37 6.89 -2.91 17.99
N GLU A 38 6.93 -4.19 18.38
CA GLU A 38 7.72 -4.67 19.52
C GLU A 38 9.21 -4.38 19.30
N THR A 39 9.73 -4.71 18.12
CA THR A 39 11.14 -4.43 17.78
C THR A 39 11.43 -2.93 17.84
N THR A 40 10.55 -2.08 17.31
CA THR A 40 10.74 -0.62 17.32
C THR A 40 10.60 0.00 18.71
N ARG A 41 9.94 -0.68 19.65
CA ARG A 41 9.77 -0.20 21.04
C ARG A 41 10.95 -0.59 21.91
N ASP A 42 11.44 -1.81 21.75
CA ASP A 42 12.40 -2.42 22.68
C ASP A 42 13.86 -2.20 22.21
N SER A 43 14.07 -1.86 20.94
CA SER A 43 15.39 -1.57 20.36
C SER A 43 15.66 -0.07 20.27
N LYS A 44 16.86 0.36 20.69
CA LYS A 44 17.40 1.68 20.32
C LYS A 44 17.85 1.73 18.86
N ASP A 45 18.09 0.56 18.25
CA ASP A 45 18.50 0.45 16.85
C ASP A 45 17.28 0.45 15.94
N ALA A 46 17.34 1.26 14.88
CA ALA A 46 16.31 1.32 13.86
C ALA A 46 16.17 -0.04 13.14
N VAL A 47 14.94 -0.49 12.93
CA VAL A 47 14.66 -1.66 12.10
C VAL A 47 15.16 -1.38 10.68
N SER A 48 16.04 -2.23 10.13
CA SER A 48 16.44 -2.10 8.72
C SER A 48 15.29 -2.48 7.79
N VAL A 49 15.10 -1.70 6.72
CA VAL A 49 14.16 -2.01 5.64
C VAL A 49 14.46 -3.36 4.99
N ASP A 50 15.72 -3.81 5.00
CA ASP A 50 16.15 -5.09 4.40
C ASP A 50 15.41 -6.28 5.02
N VAL A 51 15.07 -6.18 6.31
CA VAL A 51 14.31 -7.23 7.00
C VAL A 51 12.87 -7.30 6.50
N LEU A 52 12.31 -6.15 6.09
CA LEU A 52 10.94 -6.06 5.59
C LEU A 52 10.84 -6.33 4.10
N LEU A 53 11.88 -6.02 3.31
CA LEU A 53 11.87 -6.09 1.85
C LEU A 53 11.26 -7.39 1.27
N PRO A 54 11.48 -8.59 1.86
CA PRO A 54 10.84 -9.82 1.40
C PRO A 54 9.30 -9.83 1.44
N LEU A 55 8.67 -8.91 2.17
CA LEU A 55 7.21 -8.76 2.23
C LEU A 55 6.65 -7.92 1.07
N ALA A 56 7.48 -7.16 0.37
CA ALA A 56 7.04 -6.23 -0.67
C ALA A 56 6.37 -6.96 -1.84
N ALA A 57 7.01 -8.01 -2.37
CA ALA A 57 6.43 -8.81 -3.46
C ALA A 57 5.10 -9.50 -3.08
N PRO A 58 4.98 -10.22 -1.94
CA PRO A 58 3.70 -10.76 -1.50
C PRO A 58 2.60 -9.70 -1.37
N MET A 59 2.93 -8.51 -0.85
CA MET A 59 1.98 -7.41 -0.72
C MET A 59 1.53 -6.88 -2.09
N ALA A 60 2.48 -6.63 -2.99
CA ALA A 60 2.26 -6.13 -4.34
C ALA A 60 1.46 -7.10 -5.22
N GLU A 61 1.85 -8.37 -5.22
CA GLU A 61 1.37 -9.36 -6.18
C GLU A 61 0.15 -10.15 -5.70
N HIS A 62 -0.06 -10.24 -4.38
CA HIS A 62 -1.12 -11.07 -3.83
C HIS A 62 -2.11 -10.27 -2.98
N LEU A 63 -1.64 -9.46 -2.02
CA LEU A 63 -2.56 -8.87 -1.04
C LEU A 63 -3.35 -7.69 -1.59
N LEU A 64 -2.67 -6.72 -2.19
CA LEU A 64 -3.29 -5.53 -2.79
C LEU A 64 -4.25 -5.88 -3.96
N PRO A 65 -3.93 -6.83 -4.86
CA PRO A 65 -4.86 -7.20 -5.94
C PRO A 65 -5.96 -8.18 -5.53
N SER A 66 -5.91 -8.76 -4.31
CA SER A 66 -6.75 -9.90 -3.88
C SER A 66 -8.26 -9.72 -3.97
N GLY A 67 -8.76 -8.47 -3.97
CA GLY A 67 -10.19 -8.19 -3.85
C GLY A 67 -10.77 -8.45 -2.45
N HIS A 68 -9.98 -8.92 -1.49
CA HIS A 68 -10.41 -9.10 -0.11
C HIS A 68 -10.25 -7.80 0.68
N THR A 69 -11.36 -7.12 0.91
CA THR A 69 -11.40 -5.78 1.50
C THR A 69 -10.60 -5.67 2.80
N ASP A 70 -10.81 -6.59 3.72
CA ASP A 70 -10.13 -6.60 5.03
C ASP A 70 -8.60 -6.76 4.89
N THR A 71 -8.16 -7.61 3.96
CA THR A 71 -6.75 -7.87 3.70
C THR A 71 -6.09 -6.63 3.11
N ILE A 72 -6.73 -5.98 2.15
CA ILE A 72 -6.25 -4.74 1.54
C ILE A 72 -6.15 -3.64 2.60
N LYS A 73 -7.21 -3.41 3.40
CA LYS A 73 -7.20 -2.41 4.48
C LYS A 73 -6.09 -2.66 5.49
N THR A 74 -5.92 -3.91 5.93
CA THR A 74 -4.87 -4.30 6.87
C THR A 74 -3.48 -4.07 6.26
N THR A 75 -3.31 -4.39 4.96
CA THR A 75 -2.06 -4.14 4.24
C THR A 75 -1.76 -2.65 4.15
N CYS A 76 -2.72 -1.81 3.74
CA CYS A 76 -2.56 -0.35 3.71
C CYS A 76 -2.21 0.22 5.09
N ALA A 77 -2.90 -0.23 6.14
CA ALA A 77 -2.61 0.22 7.51
C ALA A 77 -1.19 -0.16 7.94
N LEU A 78 -0.72 -1.37 7.62
CA LEU A 78 0.63 -1.81 7.93
C LEU A 78 1.70 -1.02 7.16
N LEU A 79 1.47 -0.76 5.86
CA LEU A 79 2.35 0.09 5.06
C LEU A 79 2.47 1.50 5.65
N VAL A 80 1.37 2.10 6.10
CA VAL A 80 1.40 3.40 6.80
C VAL A 80 2.27 3.35 8.05
N VAL A 81 2.22 2.26 8.82
CA VAL A 81 3.08 2.07 10.01
C VAL A 81 4.54 2.00 9.59
N PHE A 82 4.89 1.19 8.59
CA PHE A 82 6.26 1.08 8.10
C PHE A 82 6.82 2.42 7.62
N VAL A 83 6.06 3.14 6.79
CA VAL A 83 6.46 4.45 6.26
C VAL A 83 6.66 5.47 7.37
N LYS A 84 5.75 5.51 8.36
CA LYS A 84 5.87 6.47 9.47
C LYS A 84 7.10 6.23 10.32
N THR A 85 7.49 4.97 10.49
CA THR A 85 8.65 4.59 11.30
C THR A 85 9.96 4.71 10.52
N LEU A 86 10.00 4.25 9.27
CA LEU A 86 11.23 4.17 8.47
C LEU A 86 11.51 5.44 7.66
N GLY A 87 10.49 6.25 7.39
CA GLY A 87 10.61 7.47 6.59
C GLY A 87 11.24 7.19 5.23
N VAL A 88 12.31 7.91 4.91
CA VAL A 88 13.05 7.79 3.64
C VAL A 88 13.68 6.40 3.46
N ALA A 89 14.05 5.71 4.54
CA ALA A 89 14.61 4.37 4.46
C ALA A 89 13.61 3.34 3.91
N PHE A 90 12.32 3.68 3.85
CA PHE A 90 11.29 2.83 3.24
C PHE A 90 11.32 2.81 1.71
N CYS A 91 12.08 3.70 1.06
CA CYS A 91 12.14 3.85 -0.41
C CYS A 91 12.20 2.52 -1.19
N PRO A 92 13.12 1.56 -0.91
CA PRO A 92 13.23 0.32 -1.69
C PRO A 92 12.00 -0.58 -1.61
N PHE A 93 11.25 -0.49 -0.51
CA PHE A 93 10.00 -1.20 -0.34
C PHE A 93 8.87 -0.46 -1.08
N ALA A 94 8.81 0.87 -0.92
CA ALA A 94 7.81 1.71 -1.56
C ALA A 94 7.79 1.54 -3.09
N ASP A 95 8.96 1.49 -3.71
CA ASP A 95 9.12 1.29 -5.17
C ASP A 95 8.37 0.05 -5.69
N GLN A 96 8.24 -0.99 -4.86
CA GLN A 96 7.58 -2.24 -5.25
C GLN A 96 6.04 -2.19 -5.07
N VAL A 97 5.51 -1.29 -4.23
CA VAL A 97 4.10 -1.31 -3.83
C VAL A 97 3.29 -0.08 -4.27
N VAL A 98 3.93 1.01 -4.71
CA VAL A 98 3.24 2.24 -5.17
C VAL A 98 2.29 1.96 -6.34
N VAL A 99 2.76 1.32 -7.41
CA VAL A 99 1.93 1.03 -8.59
C VAL A 99 0.77 0.06 -8.26
N PRO A 100 1.00 -1.05 -7.53
CA PRO A 100 -0.10 -1.88 -7.02
C PRO A 100 -1.14 -1.10 -6.20
N LEU A 101 -0.71 -0.17 -5.32
CA LEU A 101 -1.61 0.66 -4.52
C LEU A 101 -2.47 1.59 -5.39
N LEU A 102 -1.88 2.22 -6.41
CA LEU A 102 -2.62 3.04 -7.38
C LEU A 102 -3.72 2.23 -8.09
N ASN A 103 -3.53 0.92 -8.22
CA ASN A 103 -4.46 0.02 -8.89
C ASN A 103 -5.57 -0.56 -7.99
N VAL A 104 -5.43 -0.53 -6.66
CA VAL A 104 -6.45 -1.00 -5.70
C VAL A 104 -7.81 -0.39 -6.02
N GLY A 105 -7.79 0.89 -6.39
CA GLY A 105 -8.96 1.69 -6.67
C GLY A 105 -9.56 1.60 -8.08
N ARG A 106 -8.90 0.93 -9.05
CA ARG A 106 -9.40 0.86 -10.44
C ARG A 106 -10.78 0.22 -10.57
N LYS A 107 -11.22 -0.56 -9.58
CA LYS A 107 -12.50 -1.28 -9.60
C LYS A 107 -13.73 -0.36 -9.49
N MET A 108 -13.57 0.91 -9.13
CA MET A 108 -14.67 1.85 -8.85
C MET A 108 -15.56 2.25 -10.05
N ARG A 109 -15.15 2.05 -11.31
CA ARG A 109 -15.76 2.79 -12.43
C ARG A 109 -16.11 2.01 -13.70
N ARG A 110 -16.62 0.78 -13.59
CA ARG A 110 -17.41 0.19 -14.70
C ARG A 110 -18.92 0.48 -14.62
N ARG A 111 -19.44 1.20 -13.60
CA ARG A 111 -20.90 1.39 -13.40
C ARG A 111 -21.33 2.76 -12.85
N THR A 112 -20.70 3.86 -13.24
CA THR A 112 -20.87 5.13 -12.50
C THR A 112 -21.34 6.34 -13.29
N THR A 113 -21.74 6.23 -14.55
CA THR A 113 -22.30 7.38 -15.27
C THR A 113 -23.82 7.30 -15.51
N GLU A 114 -24.40 6.11 -15.63
CA GLU A 114 -25.86 5.99 -15.87
C GLU A 114 -26.71 5.75 -14.60
N GLU A 115 -26.17 5.11 -13.56
CA GLU A 115 -26.98 4.74 -12.37
C GLU A 115 -27.12 5.82 -11.29
N ARG A 116 -26.32 6.89 -11.33
CA ARG A 116 -26.29 7.92 -10.26
C ARG A 116 -27.54 8.80 -10.23
N LEU A 117 -28.30 8.86 -11.32
CA LEU A 117 -29.54 9.65 -11.40
C LEU A 117 -30.81 8.86 -11.00
N ALA A 118 -30.70 7.56 -10.71
CA ALA A 118 -31.88 6.69 -10.58
C ALA A 118 -32.16 6.10 -9.18
N ASN A 119 -31.25 6.17 -8.19
CA ASN A 119 -31.56 5.58 -6.87
C ASN A 119 -30.74 6.15 -5.68
N PRO A 120 -31.38 6.70 -4.63
CA PRO A 120 -30.71 7.18 -3.41
C PRO A 120 -30.21 6.06 -2.48
N SER A 121 -30.61 4.82 -2.70
CA SER A 121 -30.19 3.65 -1.94
C SER A 121 -28.94 3.03 -2.57
N LEU A 122 -27.76 3.55 -2.22
CA LEU A 122 -26.47 2.98 -2.64
C LEU A 122 -26.39 1.50 -2.20
N PRO A 123 -26.22 0.53 -3.12
CA PRO A 123 -26.02 -0.87 -2.75
C PRO A 123 -24.71 -1.02 -1.96
N GLN A 124 -24.73 -1.86 -0.92
CA GLN A 124 -23.60 -2.09 0.02
C GLN A 124 -22.25 -2.33 -0.65
N SER A 125 -22.23 -2.89 -1.86
CA SER A 125 -21.02 -3.10 -2.67
C SER A 125 -20.30 -1.81 -3.06
N LYS A 126 -21.02 -0.72 -3.35
CA LYS A 126 -20.42 0.57 -3.72
C LYS A 126 -19.75 1.26 -2.52
N LEU A 127 -20.26 1.05 -1.30
CA LEU A 127 -19.67 1.57 -0.07
C LEU A 127 -18.33 0.87 0.25
N VAL A 128 -18.25 -0.44 0.03
CA VAL A 128 -17.03 -1.23 0.27
C VAL A 128 -15.90 -0.78 -0.66
N ASP A 129 -16.20 -0.57 -1.95
CA ASP A 129 -15.22 -0.08 -2.93
C ASP A 129 -14.73 1.34 -2.59
N GLN A 130 -15.62 2.19 -2.07
CA GLN A 130 -15.26 3.53 -1.60
C GLN A 130 -14.29 3.49 -0.42
N MET A 131 -14.59 2.70 0.60
CA MET A 131 -13.70 2.58 1.76
C MET A 131 -12.32 2.02 1.37
N LEU A 132 -12.25 1.16 0.35
CA LEU A 132 -10.98 0.64 -0.16
C LEU A 132 -10.16 1.70 -0.87
N TRP A 133 -10.81 2.48 -1.74
CA TRP A 133 -10.20 3.62 -2.39
C TRP A 133 -9.61 4.58 -1.36
N GLU A 134 -10.40 4.99 -0.36
CA GLU A 134 -9.97 5.90 0.70
C GLU A 134 -8.78 5.34 1.50
N SER A 135 -8.77 4.02 1.76
CA SER A 135 -7.67 3.36 2.48
C SER A 135 -6.37 3.34 1.67
N ALA A 136 -6.45 3.07 0.37
CA ALA A 136 -5.29 3.08 -0.53
C ALA A 136 -4.78 4.50 -0.76
N GLU A 137 -5.69 5.46 -0.96
CA GLU A 137 -5.37 6.88 -1.11
C GLU A 137 -4.68 7.44 0.13
N THR A 138 -5.21 7.18 1.32
CA THR A 138 -4.57 7.59 2.59
C THR A 138 -3.18 6.98 2.74
N CYS A 139 -3.01 5.71 2.35
CA CYS A 139 -1.71 5.04 2.36
C CYS A 139 -0.72 5.73 1.42
N LEU A 140 -1.14 6.03 0.19
CA LEU A 140 -0.33 6.74 -0.79
C LEU A 140 0.02 8.16 -0.32
N ASP A 141 -0.91 8.91 0.27
CA ASP A 141 -0.63 10.25 0.78
C ASP A 141 0.50 10.23 1.84
N VAL A 142 0.51 9.22 2.72
CA VAL A 142 1.58 9.03 3.71
C VAL A 142 2.90 8.61 3.05
N MET A 143 2.87 7.71 2.06
CA MET A 143 4.07 7.31 1.31
C MET A 143 4.68 8.46 0.54
N SER A 144 3.87 9.15 -0.27
CA SER A 144 4.24 10.30 -1.09
C SER A 144 4.80 11.45 -0.27
N SER A 145 4.43 11.59 1.00
CA SER A 145 5.01 12.63 1.87
C SER A 145 6.31 12.22 2.57
N LYS A 146 6.65 10.93 2.65
CA LYS A 146 7.72 10.46 3.56
C LYS A 146 8.77 9.52 2.96
N SER A 147 8.42 8.66 2.02
CA SER A 147 9.30 7.54 1.63
C SER A 147 10.19 7.81 0.43
N ARG A 148 10.02 8.93 -0.29
CA ARG A 148 10.90 9.35 -1.39
C ARG A 148 11.18 8.25 -2.42
N TYR A 149 10.11 7.56 -2.85
CA TYR A 149 10.17 6.47 -3.81
C TYR A 149 10.51 6.97 -5.22
N ASN A 150 10.91 6.09 -6.13
CA ASN A 150 11.15 6.43 -7.52
C ASN A 150 9.84 6.88 -8.19
N LEU A 151 9.82 8.13 -8.69
CA LEU A 151 8.64 8.70 -9.34
C LEU A 151 8.39 8.14 -10.74
N VAL A 152 9.42 7.62 -11.42
CA VAL A 152 9.32 7.16 -12.81
C VAL A 152 8.22 6.11 -13.00
N PRO A 153 8.16 5.00 -12.23
CA PRO A 153 7.07 4.03 -12.37
C PRO A 153 5.67 4.60 -12.14
N MET A 154 5.53 5.63 -11.30
CA MET A 154 4.24 6.29 -11.06
C MET A 154 3.83 7.15 -12.26
N LEU A 155 4.78 7.88 -12.86
CA LEU A 155 4.55 8.73 -14.03
C LEU A 155 4.30 7.87 -15.29
N ASP A 156 5.10 6.83 -15.51
CA ASP A 156 4.86 5.86 -16.59
C ASP A 156 3.45 5.24 -16.46
N HIS A 157 3.06 4.90 -15.24
CA HIS A 157 1.71 4.38 -14.98
C HIS A 157 0.61 5.41 -15.26
N TYR A 158 0.85 6.71 -15.11
CA TYR A 158 -0.12 7.74 -15.52
C TYR A 158 -0.37 7.73 -17.03
N ASP A 159 0.71 7.64 -17.81
CA ASP A 159 0.66 7.65 -19.27
C ASP A 159 0.00 6.37 -19.83
N GLU A 160 0.28 5.21 -19.22
CA GLU A 160 -0.28 3.92 -19.65
C GLU A 160 -1.73 3.70 -19.17
N CYS A 161 -2.13 4.36 -18.08
CA CYS A 161 -3.41 4.10 -17.43
C CYS A 161 -4.60 4.74 -18.17
N ARG A 162 -5.54 3.91 -18.63
CA ARG A 162 -6.82 4.39 -19.19
C ARG A 162 -7.86 4.87 -18.16
N SER A 163 -7.62 4.63 -16.87
CA SER A 163 -8.55 5.03 -15.81
C SER A 163 -8.30 6.47 -15.37
N VAL A 164 -9.23 7.37 -15.72
CA VAL A 164 -9.22 8.78 -15.31
C VAL A 164 -9.09 8.93 -13.79
N SER A 165 -9.75 8.07 -13.02
CA SER A 165 -9.68 8.12 -11.55
C SER A 165 -8.26 7.84 -11.02
N VAL A 166 -7.54 6.90 -11.64
CA VAL A 166 -6.15 6.63 -11.27
C VAL A 166 -5.23 7.73 -11.76
N GLN A 167 -5.46 8.27 -12.96
CA GLN A 167 -4.71 9.43 -13.44
C GLN A 167 -4.87 10.63 -12.50
N CYS A 168 -6.09 10.93 -12.05
CA CYS A 168 -6.32 11.96 -11.02
C CYS A 168 -5.62 11.64 -9.71
N LEU A 169 -5.62 10.37 -9.27
CA LEU A 169 -4.91 9.97 -8.06
C LEU A 169 -3.40 10.19 -8.20
N VAL A 170 -2.79 9.81 -9.33
CA VAL A 170 -1.37 10.07 -9.58
C VAL A 170 -1.08 11.56 -9.54
N LEU A 171 -1.89 12.41 -10.20
CA LEU A 171 -1.71 13.86 -10.14
C LEU A 171 -1.81 14.42 -8.72
N LYS A 172 -2.74 13.88 -7.90
CA LYS A 172 -2.82 14.22 -6.48
C LYS A 172 -1.53 13.85 -5.75
N GLN A 173 -1.00 12.65 -5.98
CA GLN A 173 0.24 12.20 -5.36
C GLN A 173 1.44 13.06 -5.77
N VAL A 174 1.55 13.44 -7.05
CA VAL A 174 2.57 14.39 -7.54
C VAL A 174 2.49 15.71 -6.78
N GLY A 175 1.30 16.25 -6.55
CA GLY A 175 1.13 17.46 -5.74
C GLY A 175 1.67 17.31 -4.31
N ILE A 176 1.44 16.17 -3.66
CA ILE A 176 1.94 15.87 -2.31
C ILE A 176 3.48 15.75 -2.32
N VAL A 177 4.02 15.03 -3.30
CA VAL A 177 5.47 14.87 -3.50
C VAL A 177 6.15 16.24 -3.63
N LEU A 178 5.67 17.08 -4.56
CA LEU A 178 6.22 18.42 -4.79
C LEU A 178 6.12 19.33 -3.57
N GLY A 179 5.09 19.14 -2.73
CA GLY A 179 4.92 19.89 -1.48
C GLY A 179 5.77 19.37 -0.31
N SER A 180 6.25 18.13 -0.37
CA SER A 180 6.88 17.45 0.77
C SER A 180 8.37 17.16 0.57
N TRP A 181 8.83 17.01 -0.67
CA TRP A 181 10.23 16.64 -0.97
C TRP A 181 11.06 17.90 -1.22
N THR A 182 12.34 17.84 -0.90
CA THR A 182 13.25 18.97 -1.17
C THR A 182 13.66 18.98 -2.65
N LYS A 183 14.08 20.15 -3.17
CA LYS A 183 14.48 20.28 -4.60
C LYS A 183 15.51 19.23 -5.07
N PRO A 184 16.59 18.95 -4.32
CA PRO A 184 17.55 17.90 -4.70
C PRO A 184 16.96 16.49 -4.79
N GLU A 185 15.81 16.24 -4.16
CA GLU A 185 15.13 14.94 -4.16
C GLU A 185 14.14 14.80 -5.34
N LEU A 186 13.90 15.89 -6.08
CA LEU A 186 13.05 15.92 -7.26
C LEU A 186 13.87 15.88 -8.57
N GLU A 187 15.19 16.02 -8.47
CA GLU A 187 16.10 15.89 -9.60
C GLU A 187 16.40 14.40 -9.84
N PRO A 188 16.32 13.91 -11.10
CA PRO A 188 16.48 12.50 -11.43
C PRO A 188 17.92 11.98 -11.28
#